data_AF-A0A0J1CZD7-F1
#
_entry.id   AF-A0A0J1CZD7-F1
#
_cell.length_a   1.000
_cell.length_b   1.000
_cell.length_c   1.000
_cell.angle_alpha   90.00
_cell.angle_beta   90.00
_cell.angle_gamma   90.00
#
_symmetry.space_group_name_H-M   'P 1'
#
loop_
_entity.id
_entity.type
_entity.pdbx_description
1 polymer ?
#
loop_
_entity_poly.entity_id
_entity_poly.type
_entity_poly.pdbx_seq_one_letter_code
_entity_poly.pdbx_strand_id
1 'polypeptide(L)' 'FKTHPDVQSLAKTLCGHFDLACVIYGKVGPSYSEWISSHTPALGNLAPLQCLDNPTLLKKLREMLMRIPC' A
#
# COMPACT_ATOMS: atom_id res chain seq x y z
N PHE A 1 -14.19 3.50 14.41
CA PHE A 1 -13.07 3.38 13.45
C PHE A 1 -12.89 4.74 12.80
N LYS A 2 -11.83 5.47 13.19
CA LYS A 2 -11.59 6.83 12.70
C LYS A 2 -11.08 6.70 11.27
N THR A 3 -11.93 6.99 10.29
CA THR A 3 -11.54 7.01 8.88
C THR A 3 -10.58 8.19 8.70
N HIS A 4 -9.29 7.92 8.79
CA HIS A 4 -8.28 8.94 8.52
C HIS A 4 -8.43 9.37 7.05
N PRO A 5 -8.54 10.68 6.75
CA PRO A 5 -8.62 11.17 5.37
C PRO A 5 -7.44 10.65 4.52
N ASP A 6 -6.29 10.43 5.16
CA ASP A 6 -5.12 9.74 4.63
C ASP A 6 -5.41 8.35 4.06
N VAL A 7 -6.13 7.50 4.80
CA VAL A 7 -6.47 6.14 4.34
C VAL A 7 -7.38 6.21 3.12
N GLN A 8 -8.33 7.15 3.10
CA GLN A 8 -9.22 7.33 1.95
C GLN A 8 -8.48 7.87 0.72
N SER A 9 -7.56 8.82 0.92
CA SER A 9 -6.71 9.34 -0.15
C SER A 9 -5.82 8.25 -0.71
N LEU A 10 -5.19 7.47 0.17
CA LEU A 10 -4.35 6.35 -0.21
C LEU A 10 -5.15 5.22 -0.90
N ALA A 11 -6.36 4.93 -0.43
CA ALA A 11 -7.25 3.98 -1.10
C ALA A 11 -7.61 4.44 -2.51
N LYS A 12 -7.89 5.73 -2.72
CA LYS A 12 -8.11 6.30 -4.06
C LYS A 12 -6.88 6.15 -4.94
N THR A 13 -5.70 6.44 -4.38
CA THR A 13 -4.43 6.23 -5.07
C THR A 13 -4.23 4.77 -5.45
N LEU A 14 -4.60 3.83 -4.56
CA LEU A 14 -4.57 2.38 -4.78
C LEU A 14 -5.76 1.84 -5.59
N CYS A 15 -6.32 2.65 -6.51
CA CYS A 15 -7.44 2.26 -7.38
C CYS A 15 -8.70 1.78 -6.60
N GLY A 16 -8.97 2.36 -5.43
CA GLY A 16 -10.11 2.03 -4.58
C GLY A 16 -9.87 0.86 -3.60
N HIS A 17 -8.64 0.36 -3.47
CA HIS A 17 -8.32 -0.74 -2.57
C HIS A 17 -8.21 -0.28 -1.11
N PHE A 18 -9.36 -0.12 -0.45
CA PHE A 18 -9.47 0.31 0.95
C PHE A 18 -8.79 -0.64 1.94
N ASP A 19 -8.89 -1.95 1.71
CA ASP A 19 -8.20 -2.96 2.53
C ASP A 19 -6.69 -2.75 2.54
N LEU A 20 -6.08 -2.58 1.37
CA LEU A 20 -4.64 -2.28 1.29
C LEU A 20 -4.32 -0.98 2.02
N ALA A 21 -5.16 0.03 1.85
CA ALA A 21 -4.90 1.32 2.43
C ALA A 21 -4.91 1.30 3.96
N CYS A 22 -5.85 0.57 4.54
CA CYS A 22 -5.91 0.39 5.98
C CYS A 22 -4.68 -0.36 6.50
N VAL A 23 -4.24 -1.42 5.79
CA VAL A 23 -3.06 -2.19 6.19
C VAL A 23 -1.78 -1.38 6.05
N ILE A 24 -1.60 -0.65 4.95
CA ILE A 24 -0.43 0.21 4.74
C ILE A 24 -0.39 1.30 5.80
N TYR A 25 -1.51 1.99 6.07
CA TYR A 25 -1.56 3.00 7.11
C TYR A 25 -1.31 2.41 8.51
N GLY A 26 -1.82 1.21 8.79
CA GLY A 26 -1.56 0.52 10.05
C GLY A 26 -0.12 0.05 10.23
N LYS A 27 0.56 -0.36 9.15
CA LYS A 27 1.94 -0.88 9.17
C LYS A 27 3.00 0.20 9.05
N VAL A 28 2.79 1.14 8.14
CA VAL A 28 3.75 2.21 7.81
C VAL A 28 3.46 3.48 8.62
N GLY A 29 2.22 3.68 9.06
CA GLY A 29 1.83 4.87 9.81
C GLY A 29 1.76 6.12 8.92
N PRO A 30 1.95 7.32 9.50
CA PRO A 30 1.79 8.59 8.78
C PRO A 30 2.83 8.80 7.66
N SER A 31 3.94 8.06 7.66
CA SER A 31 4.97 8.11 6.61
C SER A 31 4.61 7.28 5.38
N TYR A 32 3.36 6.83 5.25
CA TYR A 32 2.90 6.07 4.10
C TYR A 32 3.16 6.80 2.78
N SER A 33 3.08 8.13 2.76
CA SER A 33 3.18 8.91 1.51
C SER A 33 4.58 8.85 0.91
N GLU A 34 5.61 8.82 1.76
CA GLU A 34 6.99 8.52 1.34
C GLU A 34 7.10 7.07 0.90
N TRP A 35 6.50 6.14 1.66
CA TRP A 35 6.58 4.71 1.36
C TRP A 35 5.93 4.32 0.03
N ILE A 36 4.80 4.94 -0.37
CA ILE A 36 4.17 4.64 -1.66
C ILE A 36 5.00 5.10 -2.85
N SER A 37 5.84 6.13 -2.65
CA SER A 37 6.79 6.63 -3.64
C SER A 37 8.16 5.95 -3.53
N SER A 38 8.44 5.32 -2.39
CA SER A 38 9.70 4.65 -2.12
C SER A 38 9.75 3.26 -2.76
N HIS A 39 10.91 2.91 -3.29
CA HIS A 39 11.13 1.60 -3.88
C HIS A 39 11.10 0.51 -2.82
N THR A 40 10.14 -0.39 -2.94
CA THR A 40 10.03 -1.53 -2.03
C THR A 40 10.80 -2.71 -2.64
N PRO A 41 11.93 -3.15 -2.06
CA PRO A 41 12.77 -4.19 -2.64
C PRO A 41 12.03 -5.53 -2.82
N ALA A 42 11.09 -5.84 -1.94
CA ALA A 42 10.26 -7.04 -2.03
C ALA A 42 9.21 -7.02 -3.15
N LEU A 43 8.93 -5.86 -3.75
CA LEU A 43 8.14 -5.75 -4.98
C LEU A 43 9.01 -5.81 -6.25
N GLY A 44 10.31 -6.08 -6.10
CA GLY A 44 11.28 -6.02 -7.20
C GLY A 44 11.88 -4.63 -7.37
N ASN A 45 12.05 -3.88 -6.27
CA ASN A 45 12.56 -2.50 -6.28
C ASN A 45 11.62 -1.50 -6.99
N LEU A 46 10.31 -1.81 -6.98
CA LEU A 46 9.29 -0.95 -7.54
C LEU A 46 8.54 -0.20 -6.44
N ALA A 47 8.07 0.99 -6.77
CA ALA A 47 7.16 1.72 -5.91
C ALA A 47 5.80 1.00 -5.84
N PRO A 48 5.13 0.95 -4.67
CA PRO A 48 3.77 0.44 -4.53
C PRO A 48 2.79 1.05 -5.52
N LEU A 49 2.99 2.34 -5.85
CA LEU A 49 2.21 3.05 -6.87
C LEU A 49 2.33 2.42 -8.27
N GLN A 50 3.54 2.02 -8.67
CA GLN A 50 3.81 1.35 -9.94
C GLN A 50 3.25 -0.07 -9.96
N CYS A 51 3.11 -0.69 -8.79
CA CYS A 51 2.51 -2.02 -8.65
C CYS A 51 1.00 -2.03 -8.90
N LEU A 52 0.34 -0.87 -8.89
CA LEU A 52 -1.09 -0.75 -9.16
C LEU A 52 -1.45 -0.93 -10.63
N ASP A 53 -0.52 -0.53 -11.52
CA ASP A 53 -0.70 -0.62 -12.97
C ASP A 53 -0.70 -2.08 -13.45
N ASN A 54 -0.07 -2.98 -12.68
CA ASN A 54 0.05 -4.39 -13.00
C ASN A 54 -0.69 -5.28 -11.98
N PRO A 55 -1.73 -6.03 -12.38
CA PRO A 55 -2.50 -6.87 -11.45
C PRO A 55 -1.64 -7.95 -10.76
N THR A 56 -0.59 -8.43 -11.42
CA THR A 56 0.39 -9.37 -10.86
C THR A 56 1.20 -8.74 -9.71
N LEU A 57 1.64 -7.49 -9.88
CA LEU A 57 2.38 -6.76 -8.85
C LEU A 57 1.48 -6.36 -7.68
N LEU A 58 0.24 -5.98 -7.97
CA LEU A 58 -0.78 -5.70 -6.96
C LEU A 58 -1.06 -6.92 -6.07
N LYS A 59 -1.11 -8.12 -6.67
CA LYS A 59 -1.28 -9.37 -5.92
C LYS A 59 -0.07 -9.64 -5.02
N LYS A 60 1.15 -9.44 -5.53
CA LYS A 60 2.39 -9.51 -4.74
C LYS A 60 2.40 -8.52 -3.58
N LEU A 61 1.95 -7.27 -3.82
CA LEU A 61 1.84 -6.24 -2.79
C LEU A 61 0.89 -6.69 -1.68
N ARG A 62 -0.27 -7.25 -2.03
CA ARG A 62 -1.22 -7.83 -1.06
C ARG A 62 -0.59 -8.95 -0.25
N GLU A 63 0.06 -9.91 -0.90
CA GLU A 63 0.71 -11.03 -0.20
C GLU A 63 1.84 -10.55 0.71
N MET A 64 2.61 -9.57 0.26
CA MET A 64 3.68 -8.98 1.05
C MET A 64 3.13 -8.29 2.30
N LEU A 65 2.07 -7.50 2.15
CA LEU A 65 1.39 -6.84 3.26
C LEU A 65 0.78 -7.85 4.24
N MET A 66 0.17 -8.92 3.74
CA MET A 66 -0.37 -10.02 4.57
C MET A 66 0.73 -10.81 5.31
N ARG A 67 1.96 -10.83 4.78
CA ARG A 67 3.12 -11.47 5.42
C ARG A 67 3.78 -10.62 6.50
N ILE A 68 3.44 -9.34 6.64
CA ILE A 68 3.97 -8.51 7.73
C ILE A 68 3.18 -8.88 9.00
N PRO A 69 3.78 -9.59 9.98
CA PRO A 69 3.06 -10.05 11.17
C PRO A 69 2.49 -8.84 11.92
N CYS A 70 1.19 -8.89 12.26
CA CYS A 70 0.39 -7.85 12.93
C CYS A 70 1.11 -7.21 14.11
#